data_AF-A0A833AM41-F1
#
_entry.id   AF-A0A833AM41-F1
#
_cell.length_a   1.000
_cell.length_b   1.000
_cell.length_c   1.000
_cell.angle_alpha   90.00
_cell.angle_beta   90.00
_cell.angle_gamma   90.00
#
_symmetry.space_group_name_H-M   'P 1'
#
loop_
_entity.id
_entity.type
_entity.pdbx_description
1 polymer ?
#
loop_
_entity_poly.entity_id
_entity_poly.type
_entity_poly.pdbx_seq_one_letter_code
_entity_poly.pdbx_strand_id
1 'polypeptide(L)'
;MFFQTALHELIAGIVAWYILAGSCKQILQKGSAVLVDGELQSQTWMNEDGSSKNVVENKARRIQFLNKRKNDESSGEEASDSIDLYDHAGFHYDQQDMKFWKLPSQKG
;
A
#
# COMPACT_ATOMS: atom_id res chain seq x y z
N MET A 1 -22.88 -31.09 18.75
CA MET A 1 -21.86 -30.87 17.71
C MET A 1 -21.93 -29.41 17.30
N PHE A 2 -21.07 -28.56 17.86
CA PHE A 2 -20.99 -27.15 17.50
C PHE A 2 -19.97 -27.01 16.38
N PHE A 3 -20.43 -26.94 15.13
CA PHE A 3 -19.57 -26.48 14.03
C PHE A 3 -19.56 -24.95 14.08
N GLN A 4 -18.72 -24.40 14.95
CA GLN A 4 -18.36 -22.99 14.87
C GLN A 4 -17.45 -22.84 13.65
N THR A 5 -18.01 -22.56 12.47
CA THR A 5 -17.21 -22.06 11.35
C THR A 5 -16.68 -20.69 11.75
N ALA A 6 -15.43 -20.65 12.19
CA ALA A 6 -14.71 -19.41 12.39
C ALA A 6 -14.57 -18.73 11.01
N LEU A 7 -15.11 -17.52 10.88
CA LEU A 7 -14.75 -16.61 9.80
C LEU A 7 -13.24 -16.36 9.93
N HIS A 8 -12.46 -17.02 9.08
CA HIS A 8 -11.01 -16.88 9.09
C HIS A 8 -10.64 -15.60 8.32
N GLU A 9 -10.61 -14.49 9.05
CA GLU A 9 -10.13 -13.22 8.53
C GLU A 9 -8.59 -13.25 8.46
N LEU A 10 -8.06 -13.20 7.24
CA LEU A 10 -6.62 -13.14 7.01
C LEU A 10 -6.17 -11.67 7.02
N ILE A 11 -5.18 -11.35 7.84
CA ILE A 11 -4.51 -10.06 7.85
C ILE A 11 -3.17 -10.22 7.14
N ALA A 12 -2.93 -9.42 6.12
CA ALA A 12 -1.68 -9.41 5.37
C ALA A 12 -0.93 -8.09 5.58
N GLY A 13 0.38 -8.18 5.81
CA GLY A 13 1.27 -7.01 5.84
C GLY A 13 1.61 -6.55 4.43
N ILE A 14 1.37 -5.28 4.12
CA ILE A 14 1.71 -4.66 2.84
C ILE A 14 2.77 -3.59 3.07
N VAL A 15 3.84 -3.61 2.29
CA VAL A 15 4.92 -2.62 2.35
C VAL A 15 4.95 -1.83 1.04
N ALA A 16 4.66 -0.54 1.13
CA ALA A 16 4.73 0.41 0.02
C ALA A 16 5.95 1.32 0.18
N TRP A 17 6.61 1.64 -0.94
CA TRP A 17 7.80 2.48 -0.97
C TRP A 17 7.63 3.67 -1.91
N TYR A 18 8.48 4.69 -1.76
CA TYR A 18 8.55 5.85 -2.65
C TYR A 18 7.18 6.53 -2.86
N ILE A 19 6.82 6.78 -4.12
CA ILE A 19 5.57 7.46 -4.50
C ILE A 19 4.35 6.71 -3.96
N LEU A 20 4.34 5.37 -4.01
CA LEU A 20 3.21 4.57 -3.52
C LEU A 20 2.95 4.84 -2.04
N ALA A 21 4.01 4.95 -1.22
CA ALA A 21 3.89 5.30 0.19
C ALA A 21 3.31 6.71 0.36
N GLY A 22 3.75 7.67 -0.46
CA GLY A 22 3.22 9.04 -0.48
C GLY A 22 1.73 9.09 -0.81
N SER A 23 1.30 8.40 -1.87
CA SER A 23 -0.10 8.30 -2.26
C SER A 23 -0.96 7.63 -1.19
N CYS A 24 -0.47 6.54 -0.59
CA CYS A 24 -1.14 5.87 0.53
C CYS A 24 -1.37 6.81 1.71
N LYS A 25 -0.37 7.61 2.09
CA LYS A 25 -0.48 8.55 3.21
C LYS A 25 -1.56 9.62 2.99
N GLN A 26 -1.75 10.06 1.75
CA GLN A 26 -2.73 11.11 1.44
C GLN A 26 -4.15 10.58 1.23
N ILE A 27 -4.28 9.37 0.66
CA ILE A 27 -5.58 8.87 0.18
C ILE A 27 -6.18 7.83 1.15
N LEU A 28 -5.37 6.99 1.79
CA LEU A 28 -5.90 5.87 2.58
C LEU A 28 -6.45 6.32 3.92
N GLN A 29 -7.62 5.75 4.25
CA GLN A 29 -8.24 5.83 5.56
C GLN A 29 -8.60 4.41 6.03
N LYS A 30 -8.90 4.27 7.32
CA LYS A 30 -9.34 2.98 7.85
C LYS A 30 -10.61 2.54 7.13
N GLY A 31 -10.60 1.31 6.60
CA GLY A 31 -11.72 0.75 5.85
C GLY A 31 -11.78 1.14 4.37
N SER A 32 -10.77 1.84 3.85
CA SER A 32 -10.58 2.01 2.40
C SER A 32 -10.39 0.65 1.73
N ALA A 33 -11.13 0.41 0.65
CA ALA A 33 -10.94 -0.76 -0.18
C ALA A 33 -9.79 -0.51 -1.17
N VAL A 34 -8.89 -1.48 -1.29
CA VAL A 34 -7.74 -1.41 -2.18
C VAL A 34 -7.49 -2.74 -2.86
N LEU A 35 -6.97 -2.67 -4.08
CA LEU A 35 -6.32 -3.79 -4.75
C LEU A 35 -4.81 -3.56 -4.70
N VAL A 36 -4.07 -4.57 -4.26
CA VAL A 36 -2.61 -4.54 -4.15
C VAL A 36 -2.03 -5.67 -4.98
N ASP A 37 -1.12 -5.32 -5.89
CA ASP A 37 -0.29 -6.25 -6.65
C ASP A 37 1.18 -6.04 -6.27
N GLY A 38 1.90 -7.13 -6.08
CA GLY A 38 3.26 -7.11 -5.55
C GLY A 38 3.83 -8.49 -5.31
N GLU A 39 4.99 -8.53 -4.67
CA GLU A 39 5.73 -9.76 -4.42
C GLU A 39 5.63 -10.18 -2.95
N LEU A 40 5.31 -11.45 -2.70
CA LEU A 40 5.38 -12.03 -1.37
C LEU A 40 6.84 -12.30 -0.98
N GLN A 41 7.25 -11.75 0.15
CA GLN A 41 8.56 -11.97 0.74
C GLN A 41 8.42 -12.51 2.16
N SER A 42 9.14 -13.58 2.45
CA SER A 42 9.31 -14.07 3.81
C SER A 42 10.68 -13.61 4.31
N GLN A 43 10.70 -12.89 5.41
CA GLN A 43 11.92 -12.48 6.09
C GLN A 43 11.94 -13.03 7.50
N THR A 44 13.07 -13.62 7.86
CA THR A 44 13.31 -14.11 9.21
C THR A 44 14.26 -13.16 9.91
N TRP A 45 13.82 -12.61 11.04
CA TRP A 45 14.61 -11.69 11.86
C TRP A 45 14.84 -12.30 13.24
N MET A 46 16.04 -12.06 13.77
CA MET A 46 16.42 -12.46 15.12
C MET A 46 16.20 -11.28 16.05
N ASN A 47 15.44 -11.52 17.11
CA ASN A 47 15.26 -10.57 18.19
C ASN A 47 16.47 -10.60 19.12
N GLU A 48 16.68 -9.51 19.86
CA GLU A 48 17.74 -9.39 20.87
C GLU A 48 17.60 -10.42 22.00
N ASP A 49 16.39 -10.94 22.21
CA ASP A 49 16.09 -12.03 23.16
C ASP A 49 16.46 -13.43 22.62
N GLY A 50 17.01 -13.52 21.40
CA GLY A 50 17.39 -14.77 20.74
C GLY A 50 16.24 -15.49 20.03
N SER A 51 15.02 -14.95 20.04
CA SER A 51 13.89 -15.54 19.32
C SER A 51 13.89 -15.18 17.83
N SER A 52 13.58 -16.16 16.98
CA SER A 52 13.46 -15.98 15.54
C SER A 52 12.00 -15.71 15.17
N LYS A 53 11.74 -14.64 14.42
CA LYS A 53 10.40 -14.31 13.90
C LYS A 53 10.42 -14.39 12.37
N ASN A 54 9.50 -15.16 11.81
CA ASN A 54 9.23 -15.16 10.38
C ASN A 54 8.06 -14.22 10.10
N VAL A 55 8.26 -13.24 9.23
CA VAL A 55 7.21 -12.33 8.79
C VAL A 55 7.07 -12.47 7.28
N VAL A 56 5.84 -12.65 6.84
CA VAL A 56 5.49 -12.70 5.43
C VAL A 56 4.82 -11.39 5.06
N GLU A 57 5.42 -10.67 4.12
CA GLU A 57 4.97 -9.34 3.69
C GLU A 57 4.79 -9.32 2.16
N ASN A 58 3.87 -8.50 1.67
CA ASN A 58 3.76 -8.18 0.26
C ASN A 58 4.47 -6.84 -0.03
N LYS A 59 5.53 -6.88 -0.83
CA LYS A 59 6.16 -5.67 -1.38
C LYS A 59 5.33 -5.18 -2.55
N ALA A 60 4.58 -4.11 -2.31
CA ALA A 60 3.65 -3.57 -3.29
C ALA A 60 4.39 -2.98 -4.50
N ARG A 61 4.01 -3.44 -5.68
CA ARG A 61 4.45 -2.90 -6.98
C ARG A 61 3.42 -1.93 -7.55
N ARG A 62 2.13 -2.22 -7.32
CA ARG A 62 1.01 -1.36 -7.70
C ARG A 62 -0.08 -1.41 -6.62
N ILE A 63 -0.64 -0.25 -6.33
CA ILE A 63 -1.82 -0.11 -5.45
C ILE A 63 -2.89 0.63 -6.25
N GLN A 64 -4.09 0.07 -6.27
CA GLN A 64 -5.28 0.70 -6.84
C GLN A 64 -6.28 0.96 -5.73
N PHE A 65 -6.67 2.22 -5.57
CA PHE A 65 -7.70 2.62 -4.63
C PHE A 65 -9.07 2.31 -5.23
N LEU A 66 -9.88 1.53 -4.52
CA LEU A 66 -11.24 1.23 -4.92
C LEU A 66 -12.13 2.28 -4.25
N ASN A 67 -12.66 3.21 -5.02
CA ASN A 67 -13.58 4.20 -4.50
C ASN A 67 -14.77 3.48 -3.87
N LYS A 68 -15.00 3.71 -2.58
CA LYS A 68 -16.25 3.34 -1.93
C LYS A 68 -17.29 4.26 -2.55
N ARG A 69 -18.18 3.76 -3.41
CA ARG A 69 -19.36 4.52 -3.86
C ARG A 69 -20.00 5.09 -2.59
N LYS A 70 -19.81 6.39 -2.37
CA LYS A 70 -20.39 7.09 -1.23
C LYS A 70 -21.87 7.07 -1.53
N ASN A 71 -22.62 6.22 -0.82
CA ASN A 71 -24.07 6.19 -0.92
C ASN A 71 -24.59 7.45 -0.21
N ASP A 72 -24.28 8.61 -0.78
CA ASP A 72 -25.05 9.82 -0.56
C ASP A 72 -26.17 9.73 -1.59
N GLU A 73 -27.41 9.65 -1.11
CA GLU A 73 -28.61 9.70 -1.92
C GLU A 73 -28.65 11.02 -2.71
N SER A 74 -28.05 11.04 -3.90
CA SER A 74 -28.34 12.00 -4.96
C SER A 74 -27.59 11.61 -6.22
N SER A 75 -28.37 11.09 -7.18
CA SER A 75 -28.15 11.18 -8.64
C SER A 75 -26.96 10.38 -9.18
N GLY A 76 -27.30 9.39 -9.99
CA GLY A 76 -26.33 8.50 -10.61
C GLY A 76 -25.53 9.14 -11.74
N GLU A 77 -24.29 8.70 -11.87
CA GLU A 77 -23.64 8.52 -13.15
C GLU A 77 -22.61 7.40 -13.00
N GLU A 78 -22.67 6.44 -13.92
CA GLU A 78 -21.73 5.33 -14.05
C GLU A 78 -20.34 5.88 -14.44
N ALA A 79 -19.44 6.02 -13.47
CA ALA A 79 -18.02 6.23 -13.75
C ALA A 79 -17.25 4.96 -13.40
N SER A 80 -17.04 4.13 -14.43
CA SER A 80 -15.90 3.22 -14.51
C SER A 80 -14.63 4.07 -14.57
N ASP A 81 -14.26 4.65 -13.44
CA ASP A 81 -13.04 5.42 -13.33
C ASP A 81 -11.91 4.44 -12.98
N SER A 82 -11.36 3.83 -14.02
CA SER A 82 -9.98 3.35 -13.97
C SER A 82 -9.10 4.59 -13.82
N ILE A 83 -8.98 5.08 -12.58
CA ILE A 83 -8.00 6.10 -12.27
C ILE A 83 -6.65 5.39 -12.36
N ASP A 84 -6.03 5.47 -13.53
CA ASP A 84 -4.60 5.33 -13.67
C ASP A 84 -3.98 6.49 -12.89
N LEU A 85 -3.82 6.27 -11.58
CA LEU A 85 -3.27 7.18 -10.56
C LEU A 85 -1.83 7.65 -10.84
N TYR A 86 -1.30 7.35 -12.01
CA TYR A 86 0.03 7.76 -12.46
C TYR A 86 0.04 9.05 -13.27
N ASP A 87 -1.11 9.56 -13.76
CA ASP A 87 -1.09 10.67 -14.71
C ASP A 87 -1.53 12.04 -14.15
N HIS A 88 -2.45 12.12 -13.17
CA HIS A 88 -3.04 13.44 -12.80
C HIS A 88 -3.20 13.72 -11.30
N ALA A 89 -2.65 12.90 -10.40
CA ALA A 89 -2.52 13.34 -9.02
C ALA A 89 -1.44 14.43 -8.98
N GLY A 90 -1.83 15.66 -8.66
CA GLY A 90 -0.98 16.85 -8.51
C GLY A 90 0.05 16.75 -7.38
N PHE A 91 0.81 15.66 -7.35
CA PHE A 91 2.05 15.54 -6.64
C PHE A 91 3.11 16.24 -7.47
N HIS A 92 3.23 17.55 -7.24
CA HIS A 92 4.41 18.28 -7.66
C HIS A 92 5.60 17.63 -6.95
N TYR A 93 6.41 16.87 -7.69
CA TYR A 93 7.76 16.56 -7.23
C TYR A 93 8.46 17.88 -7.01
N ASP A 94 8.61 18.31 -5.76
CA ASP A 94 9.57 19.35 -5.48
C ASP A 94 10.94 18.79 -5.85
N GLN A 95 11.63 19.47 -6.76
CA GLN A 95 12.94 19.08 -7.28
C GLN A 95 13.99 18.96 -6.16
N GLN A 96 13.66 19.43 -4.95
CA GLN A 96 14.42 19.26 -3.71
C GLN A 96 14.44 17.82 -3.19
N ASP A 97 13.36 17.03 -3.32
CA ASP A 97 13.33 15.63 -2.85
C ASP A 97 14.22 14.72 -3.72
N MET A 98 14.35 15.04 -5.01
CA MET A 98 15.29 14.40 -5.93
C MET A 98 16.77 14.67 -5.58
N LYS A 99 17.06 15.70 -4.76
CA LYS A 99 18.43 15.99 -4.31
C LYS A 99 18.84 15.12 -3.13
N PHE A 100 17.89 14.66 -2.30
CA PHE A 100 18.20 13.81 -1.15
C PHE A 100 18.71 12.42 -1.56
N TRP A 101 18.22 11.89 -2.70
CA TRP A 101 18.65 10.59 -3.23
C TRP A 101 19.92 10.63 -4.11
N LYS A 102 20.55 11.80 -4.31
CA LYS A 102 21.92 11.81 -4.86
C LYS A 102 22.86 11.26 -3.79
N LEU A 103 23.07 9.95 -3.84
CA LEU A 103 24.14 9.26 -3.13
C LEU A 103 25.45 10.02 -3.37
N PRO A 104 26.23 10.37 -2.34
CA PRO A 104 27.61 10.78 -2.58
C PRO A 104 28.28 9.61 -3.31
N SER A 105 28.68 9.89 -4.56
CA SER A 105 29.54 9.00 -5.34
C SER A 105 30.70 8.59 -4.45
N GLN A 106 30.73 7.31 -4.09
CA GLN A 106 31.87 6.68 -3.42
C GLN A 106 33.09 6.99 -4.29
N LYS A 107 33.95 7.89 -3.81
CA LYS A 107 35.28 8.11 -4.36
C LYS A 107 36.24 7.34 -3.48
N GLY A 108 36.91 6.36 -4.08
CA GLY A 108 38.07 5.68 -3.50
C GLY A 108 39.29 6.59 -3.44
#